data_AF-A0A0L0TDF1-F1
#
_entry.id   AF-A0A0L0TDF1-F1
#
_cell.length_a   1.000
_cell.length_b   1.000
_cell.length_c   1.000
_cell.angle_alpha   90.00
_cell.angle_beta   90.00
_cell.angle_gamma   90.00
#
_symmetry.space_group_name_H-M   'P 1'
#
loop_
_entity.id
_entity.type
_entity.pdbx_description
1 polymer ?
#
loop_
_entity_poly.entity_id
_entity_poly.type
_entity_poly.pdbx_seq_one_letter_code
_entity_poly.pdbx_strand_id
1 'polypeptide(L)'
;MTISRPKQTSSNNSYGFGPAQMLPSRPVFLQAMSDHVVTDSDTDSEEDDDAQWTACYSRNEIIHSNPPSTENSSIDLDVNKGNRETVSATPAAPGLLETMSAANTASAPPAHMKGTAVTITAQSAGLHALNDGHNATISANDLTFTFSSKSRGINVVAIDTAAPALGKAMTFGTFDTHADSSSSEKLEEFISLLPETAVVVLVVVDEAQMCLSKQTRMALQTIGARSIRQCKYRDGYALITPLRNPELAVEAHQSAENGGLTKPATFTLFMEEEVPATLVDGALMPAADGPRRIKARSAGHYAGSFAELVVDGETERFTEQGLHVIVVPKDRQKPLNMLHFRTHQTETESARLVQFINEQLPLHKEKDAPIALVVVAVGDMVRRITPNVIKELKRVGSRLVGSVVRGDSFAMMTRFDDTPMTLEAHVSSHLDAPTRWVEMML
;
A
#
# COMPACT_ATOMS: atom_id res chain seq x y z
N MET A 1 -15.72 76.40 -12.66
CA MET A 1 -16.74 75.59 -13.38
C MET A 1 -17.14 74.42 -12.50
N THR A 2 -18.44 74.23 -12.38
CA THR A 2 -19.13 73.53 -11.30
C THR A 2 -18.98 72.01 -11.36
N ILE A 3 -18.76 71.41 -10.18
CA ILE A 3 -18.67 69.98 -9.91
C ILE A 3 -20.07 69.34 -10.02
N SER A 4 -20.16 68.14 -10.60
CA SER A 4 -21.32 67.25 -10.44
C SER A 4 -20.89 65.81 -10.25
N ARG A 5 -21.31 65.24 -9.10
CA ARG A 5 -21.21 63.82 -8.75
C ARG A 5 -22.41 63.05 -9.34
N PRO A 6 -22.27 61.76 -9.68
CA PRO A 6 -23.42 60.90 -9.90
C PRO A 6 -23.85 60.14 -8.63
N LYS A 7 -25.14 59.79 -8.66
CA LYS A 7 -26.01 59.25 -7.61
C LYS A 7 -25.69 57.80 -7.23
N GLN A 8 -25.76 57.50 -5.93
CA GLN A 8 -25.98 56.15 -5.40
C GLN A 8 -27.47 55.80 -5.51
N THR A 9 -27.77 54.63 -6.04
CA THR A 9 -29.08 53.97 -5.97
C THR A 9 -29.03 52.89 -4.89
N SER A 10 -29.85 53.04 -3.86
CA SER A 10 -30.16 52.01 -2.87
C SER A 10 -31.36 51.19 -3.35
N SER A 11 -31.17 49.88 -3.49
CA SER A 11 -32.27 48.91 -3.64
C SER A 11 -32.37 48.09 -2.36
N ASN A 12 -33.44 48.35 -1.60
CA ASN A 12 -33.93 47.49 -0.53
C ASN A 12 -34.51 46.21 -1.15
N ASN A 13 -34.05 45.04 -0.69
CA ASN A 13 -34.82 43.80 -0.83
C ASN A 13 -34.86 43.09 0.52
N SER A 14 -36.03 43.15 1.15
CA SER A 14 -36.41 42.43 2.37
C SER A 14 -36.78 40.99 2.01
N TYR A 15 -36.04 40.01 2.53
CA TYR A 15 -36.46 38.61 2.52
C TYR A 15 -37.16 38.28 3.83
N GLY A 16 -38.42 37.88 3.73
CA GLY A 16 -39.22 37.38 4.84
C GLY A 16 -38.83 35.96 5.22
N PHE A 17 -38.62 35.75 6.51
CA PHE A 17 -38.47 34.42 7.12
C PHE A 17 -39.87 33.84 7.39
N GLY A 18 -40.19 32.72 6.74
CA GLY A 18 -41.30 31.84 7.11
C GLY A 18 -40.85 30.78 8.13
N PRO A 19 -41.74 30.27 9.00
CA PRO A 19 -41.37 29.41 10.12
C PRO A 19 -41.08 27.97 9.68
N ALA A 20 -40.09 27.38 10.34
CA ALA A 20 -39.66 25.99 10.17
C ALA A 20 -40.76 25.01 10.60
N GLN A 21 -41.08 24.06 9.71
CA GLN A 21 -41.93 22.91 10.03
C GLN A 21 -41.12 21.87 10.80
N MET A 22 -41.59 21.54 12.00
CA MET A 22 -41.11 20.44 12.83
C MET A 22 -41.41 19.09 12.16
N LEU A 23 -40.39 18.23 12.06
CA LEU A 23 -40.53 16.81 11.73
C LEU A 23 -40.88 16.00 12.98
N PRO A 24 -41.73 14.95 12.88
CA PRO A 24 -42.09 14.12 14.01
C PRO A 24 -40.99 13.12 14.38
N SER A 25 -40.77 13.00 15.69
CA SER A 25 -39.92 12.05 16.39
C SER A 25 -40.33 10.59 16.14
N ARG A 26 -39.34 9.72 15.86
CA ARG A 26 -39.51 8.26 15.81
C ARG A 26 -39.54 7.67 17.22
N PRO A 27 -40.33 6.60 17.46
CA PRO A 27 -40.45 5.97 18.77
C PRO A 27 -39.26 5.06 19.10
N VAL A 28 -38.86 5.13 20.37
CA VAL A 28 -37.92 4.25 21.06
C VAL A 28 -38.64 2.92 21.34
N PHE A 29 -38.06 1.80 20.88
CA PHE A 29 -38.42 0.46 21.37
C PHE A 29 -37.42 0.04 22.44
N LEU A 30 -37.89 0.09 23.69
CA LEU A 30 -37.32 -0.58 24.85
C LEU A 30 -37.88 -2.01 24.86
N GLN A 31 -37.01 -3.02 24.86
CA GLN A 31 -37.39 -4.34 25.35
C GLN A 31 -36.26 -4.90 26.23
N ALA A 32 -36.65 -5.12 27.49
CA ALA A 32 -35.88 -5.77 28.53
C ALA A 32 -36.13 -7.30 28.51
N MET A 33 -35.40 -7.98 29.42
CA MET A 33 -35.43 -9.40 29.80
C MET A 33 -34.31 -10.23 29.15
N SER A 34 -33.54 -11.06 29.86
CA SER A 34 -33.60 -11.51 31.25
C SER A 34 -32.27 -12.14 31.65
N ASP A 35 -32.03 -12.15 32.96
CA ASP A 35 -30.97 -12.86 33.67
C ASP A 35 -30.85 -14.33 33.28
N HIS A 36 -29.62 -14.82 33.11
CA HIS A 36 -29.26 -16.16 33.55
C HIS A 36 -27.81 -16.20 34.05
N VAL A 37 -27.72 -16.28 35.38
CA VAL A 37 -26.54 -16.68 36.15
C VAL A 37 -26.42 -18.20 36.04
N VAL A 38 -25.28 -18.67 35.54
CA VAL A 38 -24.74 -20.00 35.88
C VAL A 38 -23.24 -19.82 36.14
N THR A 39 -22.86 -20.04 37.39
CA THR A 39 -21.49 -20.24 37.86
C THR A 39 -21.08 -21.69 37.63
N ASP A 40 -19.80 -21.88 37.29
CA ASP A 40 -18.88 -22.97 37.71
C ASP A 40 -17.68 -22.87 36.75
N SER A 41 -16.57 -22.24 37.13
CA SER A 41 -15.43 -22.78 37.90
C SER A 41 -14.82 -24.03 37.28
N ASP A 42 -13.81 -23.83 36.44
CA ASP A 42 -12.64 -24.71 36.32
C ASP A 42 -11.49 -23.90 35.73
N THR A 43 -10.61 -23.45 36.62
CA THR A 43 -9.35 -22.78 36.30
C THR A 43 -8.26 -23.83 36.21
N ASP A 44 -7.89 -24.23 34.99
CA ASP A 44 -6.61 -24.86 34.71
C ASP A 44 -5.59 -23.78 34.33
N SER A 45 -4.46 -23.84 35.03
CA SER A 45 -3.35 -22.90 35.01
C SER A 45 -2.54 -22.96 33.72
N GLU A 46 -2.63 -21.91 32.89
CA GLU A 46 -1.59 -21.50 31.94
C GLU A 46 -1.10 -20.10 32.35
N GLU A 47 -0.20 -20.04 33.33
CA GLU A 47 0.59 -18.84 33.65
C GLU A 47 2.01 -19.01 33.10
N ASP A 48 2.48 -18.00 32.34
CA ASP A 48 3.88 -17.52 32.23
C ASP A 48 4.41 -17.11 30.83
N ASP A 49 3.57 -16.67 29.88
CA ASP A 49 4.06 -15.94 28.68
C ASP A 49 3.33 -14.61 28.35
N ASP A 50 2.28 -14.25 29.10
CA ASP A 50 1.39 -13.12 28.76
C ASP A 50 1.81 -11.74 29.35
N ALA A 51 2.90 -11.67 30.12
CA ALA A 51 3.28 -10.45 30.86
C ALA A 51 4.12 -9.40 30.07
N GLN A 52 4.44 -9.61 28.79
CA GLN A 52 5.29 -8.68 28.03
C GLN A 52 4.55 -7.68 27.11
N TRP A 53 3.23 -7.72 27.00
CA TRP A 53 2.56 -7.16 25.81
C TRP A 53 1.67 -5.93 25.99
N THR A 54 1.77 -5.19 27.10
CA THR A 54 0.89 -4.02 27.32
C THR A 54 1.65 -2.77 27.72
N ALA A 55 2.24 -2.07 26.74
CA ALA A 55 2.55 -0.64 26.82
C ALA A 55 2.83 -0.04 25.41
N CYS A 56 1.80 0.33 24.66
CA CYS A 56 1.97 1.34 23.60
C CYS A 56 2.20 2.69 24.29
N TYR A 57 3.27 3.39 23.92
CA TYR A 57 3.80 4.58 24.59
C TYR A 57 2.73 5.61 25.01
N SER A 58 2.47 5.70 26.31
CA SER A 58 1.95 6.91 26.96
C SER A 58 3.04 7.52 27.84
N ARG A 59 4.19 7.91 27.26
CA ARG A 59 5.19 8.77 27.91
C ARG A 59 5.99 9.56 26.88
N ASN A 60 5.63 10.84 26.74
CA ASN A 60 6.51 11.87 26.19
C ASN A 60 7.63 12.11 27.22
N GLU A 61 8.83 11.56 26.99
CA GLU A 61 10.04 12.07 27.62
C GLU A 61 11.11 12.32 26.54
N ILE A 62 11.53 13.57 26.48
CA ILE A 62 12.61 14.11 25.67
C ILE A 62 13.92 13.56 26.23
N ILE A 63 14.59 12.67 25.49
CA ILE A 63 15.97 12.27 25.81
C ILE A 63 16.91 12.93 24.81
N HIS A 64 17.67 13.92 25.30
CA HIS A 64 18.87 14.43 24.65
C HIS A 64 20.00 13.41 24.78
N SER A 65 20.43 12.81 23.68
CA SER A 65 21.67 12.03 23.62
C SER A 65 22.73 12.78 22.82
N ASN A 66 23.76 13.28 23.51
CA ASN A 66 25.05 13.64 22.89
C ASN A 66 25.85 12.36 22.59
N PRO A 67 26.59 12.28 21.48
CA PRO A 67 27.48 11.15 21.19
C PRO A 67 28.84 11.32 21.88
N PRO A 68 29.51 10.23 22.32
CA PRO A 68 30.93 10.29 22.65
C PRO A 68 31.79 10.08 21.40
N SER A 69 32.90 10.80 21.42
CA SER A 69 34.00 10.82 20.44
C SER A 69 34.72 9.49 20.30
N THR A 70 35.09 9.20 19.06
CA THR A 70 36.07 8.19 18.63
C THR A 70 37.48 8.50 19.13
N GLU A 71 38.15 7.53 19.76
CA GLU A 71 39.61 7.47 19.77
C GLU A 71 40.11 6.08 19.37
N ASN A 72 41.06 6.11 18.44
CA ASN A 72 41.85 4.99 17.97
C ASN A 72 42.82 4.50 19.05
N SER A 73 43.02 3.19 19.16
CA SER A 73 44.39 2.66 19.30
C SER A 73 44.47 1.23 18.79
N SER A 74 45.54 1.03 18.03
CA SER A 74 46.02 -0.17 17.36
C SER A 74 47.04 -0.94 18.23
N ILE A 75 47.38 -2.16 17.77
CA ILE A 75 48.64 -2.93 17.96
C ILE A 75 48.49 -4.23 18.78
N ASP A 76 48.37 -5.32 18.01
CA ASP A 76 49.24 -6.51 17.89
C ASP A 76 49.69 -7.41 19.08
N LEU A 77 49.52 -8.71 18.76
CA LEU A 77 50.47 -9.84 18.88
C LEU A 77 50.67 -10.59 20.23
N ASP A 78 50.08 -11.79 20.24
CA ASP A 78 50.76 -13.10 20.26
C ASP A 78 50.95 -13.87 21.59
N VAL A 79 51.08 -15.19 21.43
CA VAL A 79 51.52 -16.25 22.38
C VAL A 79 50.44 -17.09 23.11
N ASN A 80 49.92 -18.08 22.38
CA ASN A 80 50.20 -19.53 22.54
C ASN A 80 50.28 -20.15 23.96
N LYS A 81 49.39 -21.12 24.26
CA LYS A 81 49.68 -22.52 24.72
C LYS A 81 48.51 -23.11 25.51
N GLY A 82 48.12 -24.36 25.19
CA GLY A 82 47.34 -25.18 26.12
C GLY A 82 46.67 -26.42 25.51
N ASN A 83 47.45 -27.47 25.26
CA ASN A 83 46.99 -28.84 25.01
C ASN A 83 45.97 -29.34 26.04
N ARG A 84 44.94 -30.09 25.60
CA ARG A 84 44.60 -31.36 26.24
C ARG A 84 43.89 -32.33 25.29
N GLU A 85 44.38 -33.57 25.33
CA GLU A 85 44.09 -34.70 24.46
C GLU A 85 42.76 -35.40 24.77
N THR A 86 42.15 -35.91 23.69
CA THR A 86 41.50 -37.23 23.48
C THR A 86 40.63 -37.87 24.56
N VAL A 87 39.39 -38.24 24.20
CA VAL A 87 38.91 -39.64 24.31
C VAL A 87 37.96 -39.95 23.14
N SER A 88 38.25 -41.07 22.47
CA SER A 88 37.48 -41.68 21.38
C SER A 88 36.37 -42.58 21.93
N ALA A 89 35.22 -42.66 21.26
CA ALA A 89 34.43 -43.89 21.21
C ALA A 89 33.48 -43.89 20.01
N THR A 90 33.80 -44.72 19.03
CA THR A 90 32.87 -45.26 18.01
C THR A 90 32.24 -46.53 18.59
N PRO A 91 30.98 -46.87 18.23
CA PRO A 91 30.84 -48.11 17.45
C PRO A 91 29.76 -48.07 16.35
N ALA A 92 30.14 -48.66 15.22
CA ALA A 92 29.42 -49.53 14.29
C ALA A 92 27.88 -49.45 14.15
N ALA A 93 27.45 -49.13 12.93
CA ALA A 93 26.27 -49.74 12.27
C ALA A 93 26.62 -51.17 11.81
N PRO A 94 25.64 -52.09 11.62
CA PRO A 94 24.90 -52.11 10.35
C PRO A 94 23.44 -52.62 10.45
N GLY A 95 22.60 -52.24 9.47
CA GLY A 95 21.27 -52.84 9.31
C GLY A 95 20.47 -52.27 8.15
N LEU A 96 20.64 -52.87 6.97
CA LEU A 96 19.75 -52.77 5.82
C LEU A 96 18.32 -53.20 6.17
N LEU A 97 17.30 -52.43 5.75
CA LEU A 97 16.07 -52.98 5.16
C LEU A 97 15.28 -51.92 4.36
N GLU A 98 15.19 -52.17 3.07
CA GLU A 98 14.02 -52.07 2.19
C GLU A 98 13.12 -50.81 2.18
N THR A 99 13.40 -49.99 1.16
CA THR A 99 12.45 -49.49 0.15
C THR A 99 10.94 -49.71 0.38
N MET A 100 10.22 -48.61 0.62
CA MET A 100 8.90 -48.40 0.03
C MET A 100 8.83 -47.01 -0.61
N SER A 101 9.15 -46.98 -1.91
CA SER A 101 8.85 -45.88 -2.81
C SER A 101 7.35 -45.93 -3.14
N ALA A 102 6.55 -45.17 -2.41
CA ALA A 102 5.18 -44.86 -2.82
C ALA A 102 5.25 -43.69 -3.81
N ALA A 103 5.23 -44.02 -5.10
CA ALA A 103 5.02 -43.04 -6.15
C ALA A 103 3.63 -42.42 -5.97
N ASN A 104 3.57 -41.23 -5.39
CA ASN A 104 2.44 -40.34 -5.55
C ASN A 104 2.43 -39.90 -7.02
N THR A 105 1.69 -40.62 -7.85
CA THR A 105 1.28 -40.13 -9.17
C THR A 105 0.45 -38.88 -8.95
N ALA A 106 1.11 -37.72 -9.03
CA ALA A 106 0.45 -36.44 -9.25
C ALA A 106 -0.36 -36.58 -10.54
N SER A 107 -1.69 -36.69 -10.39
CA SER A 107 -2.62 -36.61 -11.51
C SER A 107 -2.31 -35.32 -12.26
N ALA A 108 -1.99 -35.44 -13.55
CA ALA A 108 -1.90 -34.28 -14.43
C ALA A 108 -3.19 -33.47 -14.31
N PRO A 109 -3.12 -32.12 -14.24
CA PRO A 109 -4.31 -31.31 -14.18
C PRO A 109 -5.18 -31.53 -15.43
N PRO A 110 -6.52 -31.52 -15.30
CA PRO A 110 -7.42 -31.71 -16.42
C PRO A 110 -7.15 -30.66 -17.52
N ALA A 111 -7.06 -31.12 -18.76
CA ALA A 111 -6.60 -30.39 -19.96
C ALA A 111 -7.53 -29.25 -20.46
N HIS A 112 -8.29 -28.59 -19.58
CA HIS A 112 -9.32 -27.62 -19.96
C HIS A 112 -9.24 -26.25 -19.26
N MET A 113 -8.22 -25.97 -18.45
CA MET A 113 -8.00 -24.62 -17.93
C MET A 113 -6.80 -23.96 -18.61
N LYS A 114 -7.06 -23.08 -19.57
CA LYS A 114 -6.07 -22.08 -20.02
C LYS A 114 -5.97 -21.03 -18.91
N GLY A 115 -4.99 -21.21 -18.04
CA GLY A 115 -4.69 -20.27 -16.96
C GLY A 115 -3.24 -19.83 -17.04
N THR A 116 -2.99 -18.56 -16.76
CA THR A 116 -1.64 -18.03 -16.63
C THR A 116 -1.12 -18.37 -15.25
N ALA A 117 0.02 -19.05 -15.19
CA ALA A 117 0.71 -19.27 -13.93
C ALA A 117 1.27 -17.94 -13.41
N VAL A 118 0.92 -17.60 -12.18
CA VAL A 118 1.45 -16.44 -11.46
C VAL A 118 2.29 -16.94 -10.31
N THR A 119 3.58 -16.65 -10.36
CA THR A 119 4.52 -16.93 -9.28
C THR A 119 4.67 -15.70 -8.41
N ILE A 120 4.26 -15.83 -7.16
CA ILE A 120 4.34 -14.79 -6.15
C ILE A 120 5.55 -15.09 -5.27
N THR A 121 6.36 -14.07 -4.99
CA THR A 121 7.47 -14.13 -4.05
C THR A 121 7.37 -12.99 -3.04
N ALA A 122 7.63 -13.28 -1.78
CA ALA A 122 7.66 -12.28 -0.71
C ALA A 122 8.95 -12.41 0.10
N GLN A 123 9.64 -11.29 0.31
CA GLN A 123 10.80 -11.17 1.19
C GLN A 123 10.63 -9.96 2.10
N SER A 124 10.79 -10.18 3.40
CA SER A 124 10.65 -9.14 4.41
C SER A 124 12.01 -8.63 4.87
N ALA A 125 12.03 -7.38 5.33
CA ALA A 125 13.20 -6.69 5.84
C ALA A 125 12.93 -6.14 7.25
N GLY A 126 13.36 -6.88 8.28
CA GLY A 126 13.44 -6.35 9.65
C GLY A 126 14.51 -5.25 9.76
N LEU A 127 14.68 -4.66 10.94
CA LEU A 127 15.55 -3.49 11.11
C LEU A 127 16.97 -3.68 10.53
N HIS A 128 17.63 -4.79 10.86
CA HIS A 128 19.02 -5.00 10.46
C HIS A 128 19.17 -5.05 8.94
N ALA A 129 18.26 -5.73 8.24
CA ALA A 129 18.24 -5.75 6.78
C ALA A 129 18.11 -4.33 6.20
N LEU A 130 17.25 -3.50 6.79
CA LEU A 130 17.07 -2.11 6.36
C LEU A 130 18.32 -1.26 6.62
N ASN A 131 18.99 -1.46 7.77
CA ASN A 131 20.24 -0.78 8.09
C ASN A 131 21.38 -1.18 7.13
N ASP A 132 21.37 -2.42 6.64
CA ASP A 132 22.27 -2.91 5.61
C ASP A 132 21.91 -2.41 4.19
N GLY A 133 20.84 -1.62 4.06
CA GLY A 133 20.40 -1.01 2.82
C GLY A 133 19.46 -1.88 1.98
N HIS A 134 18.97 -3.00 2.52
CA HIS A 134 17.95 -3.80 1.87
C HIS A 134 16.55 -3.20 2.03
N ASN A 135 15.61 -3.67 1.21
CA ASN A 135 14.19 -3.34 1.30
C ASN A 135 13.39 -4.65 1.28
N ALA A 136 12.18 -4.62 1.83
CA ALA A 136 11.25 -5.72 1.65
C ALA A 136 10.66 -5.69 0.23
N THR A 137 10.30 -6.84 -0.32
CA THR A 137 9.76 -6.97 -1.66
C THR A 137 8.59 -7.94 -1.72
N ILE A 138 7.62 -7.61 -2.56
CA ILE A 138 6.58 -8.53 -3.02
C ILE A 138 6.63 -8.53 -4.54
N SER A 139 6.82 -9.69 -5.16
CA SER A 139 6.83 -9.84 -6.60
C SER A 139 5.72 -10.80 -7.04
N ALA A 140 5.05 -10.51 -8.15
CA ALA A 140 4.10 -11.39 -8.81
C ALA A 140 4.44 -11.39 -10.31
N ASN A 141 5.06 -12.48 -10.78
CA ASN A 141 5.74 -12.54 -12.08
C ASN A 141 6.73 -11.36 -12.22
N ASP A 142 6.57 -10.53 -13.26
CA ASP A 142 7.45 -9.41 -13.57
C ASP A 142 7.12 -8.13 -12.78
N LEU A 143 6.01 -8.12 -12.02
CA LEU A 143 5.63 -6.98 -11.18
C LEU A 143 6.33 -7.10 -9.82
N THR A 144 7.09 -6.08 -9.42
CA THR A 144 7.76 -6.04 -8.11
C THR A 144 7.42 -4.76 -7.36
N PHE A 145 6.95 -4.93 -6.13
CA PHE A 145 6.67 -3.87 -5.17
C PHE A 145 7.75 -3.86 -4.11
N THR A 146 8.37 -2.71 -3.89
CA THR A 146 9.46 -2.53 -2.92
C THR A 146 9.01 -1.65 -1.78
N PHE A 147 9.27 -2.10 -0.55
CA PHE A 147 8.89 -1.44 0.69
C PHE A 147 10.15 -1.09 1.49
N SER A 148 10.38 0.20 1.68
CA SER A 148 11.58 0.74 2.35
C SER A 148 11.31 1.08 3.81
N SER A 149 12.32 1.55 4.54
CA SER A 149 12.16 2.01 5.93
C SER A 149 11.06 3.07 6.17
N LYS A 150 10.54 3.68 5.12
CA LYS A 150 9.41 4.63 5.17
C LYS A 150 8.03 3.98 5.24
N SER A 151 7.93 2.66 5.03
CA SER A 151 6.70 1.89 5.10
C SER A 151 6.77 0.87 6.24
N ARG A 152 7.19 1.34 7.44
CA ARG A 152 7.31 0.52 8.64
C ARG A 152 5.98 -0.17 8.97
N GLY A 153 6.06 -1.36 9.56
CA GLY A 153 4.92 -2.15 9.95
C GLY A 153 4.63 -3.29 8.98
N ILE A 154 3.36 -3.62 8.86
CA ILE A 154 2.85 -4.70 8.02
C ILE A 154 2.42 -4.11 6.67
N ASN A 155 2.98 -4.63 5.58
CA ASN A 155 2.62 -4.26 4.21
C ASN A 155 1.96 -5.45 3.53
N VAL A 156 0.83 -5.23 2.88
CA VAL A 156 -0.03 -6.26 2.32
C VAL A 156 -0.35 -5.96 0.86
N VAL A 157 -0.26 -6.99 0.02
CA VAL A 157 -0.81 -7.04 -1.34
C VAL A 157 -1.77 -8.22 -1.38
N ALA A 158 -3.05 -7.96 -1.59
CA ALA A 158 -4.07 -8.98 -1.81
C ALA A 158 -4.35 -9.09 -3.31
N ILE A 159 -4.27 -10.29 -3.88
CA ILE A 159 -4.49 -10.58 -5.29
C ILE A 159 -5.77 -11.40 -5.43
N ASP A 160 -6.83 -10.82 -5.97
CA ASP A 160 -8.07 -11.54 -6.30
C ASP A 160 -7.87 -12.45 -7.51
N THR A 161 -7.87 -13.77 -7.29
CA THR A 161 -7.66 -14.76 -8.36
C THR A 161 -8.84 -14.88 -9.32
N ALA A 162 -10.01 -14.32 -8.99
CA ALA A 162 -11.16 -14.25 -9.87
C ALA A 162 -11.15 -13.04 -10.81
N ALA A 163 -10.25 -12.07 -10.59
CA ALA A 163 -10.12 -10.92 -11.48
C ALA A 163 -9.46 -11.33 -12.81
N PRO A 164 -9.89 -10.74 -13.94
CA PRO A 164 -9.49 -11.18 -15.28
C PRO A 164 -8.01 -10.92 -15.61
N ALA A 165 -7.35 -10.04 -14.85
CA ALA A 165 -5.94 -9.72 -15.03
C ALA A 165 -5.30 -9.29 -13.72
N LEU A 166 -4.02 -9.64 -13.54
CA LEU A 166 -3.24 -9.38 -12.33
C LEU A 166 -3.26 -7.89 -11.91
N GLY A 167 -3.18 -6.96 -12.87
CA GLY A 167 -3.22 -5.51 -12.57
C GLY A 167 -4.56 -5.00 -12.02
N LYS A 168 -5.68 -5.69 -12.33
CA LYS A 168 -7.02 -5.37 -11.81
C LYS A 168 -7.34 -6.13 -10.51
N ALA A 169 -6.52 -7.14 -10.18
CA ALA A 169 -6.72 -8.06 -9.06
C ALA A 169 -6.18 -7.53 -7.72
N MET A 170 -5.32 -6.50 -7.75
CA MET A 170 -4.50 -6.14 -6.60
C MET A 170 -5.11 -5.07 -5.71
N THR A 171 -5.21 -5.35 -4.42
CA THR A 171 -5.53 -4.39 -3.35
C THR A 171 -4.34 -4.30 -2.39
N PHE A 172 -4.06 -3.11 -1.88
CA PHE A 172 -2.85 -2.86 -1.08
C PHE A 172 -3.19 -2.24 0.27
N GLY A 173 -2.39 -2.56 1.28
CA GLY A 173 -2.46 -1.92 2.59
C GLY A 173 -1.06 -1.79 3.21
N THR A 174 -0.82 -0.69 3.92
CA THR A 174 0.37 -0.49 4.76
C THR A 174 -0.10 -0.04 6.12
N PHE A 175 0.31 -0.75 7.16
CA PHE A 175 -0.19 -0.60 8.52
C PHE A 175 1.00 -0.46 9.45
N ASP A 176 1.26 0.74 9.99
CA ASP A 176 2.34 0.99 10.95
C ASP A 176 1.94 0.46 12.34
N THR A 177 1.88 -0.86 12.47
CA THR A 177 1.58 -1.58 13.72
C THR A 177 2.69 -1.45 14.75
N HIS A 178 3.71 -0.64 14.51
CA HIS A 178 4.69 -0.24 15.50
C HIS A 178 4.29 1.05 16.23
N ALA A 179 3.93 2.11 15.49
CA ALA A 179 3.68 3.43 16.07
C ALA A 179 2.20 3.83 16.20
N ASP A 180 1.29 3.17 15.48
CA ASP A 180 -0.14 3.49 15.50
C ASP A 180 -0.96 2.31 16.00
N SER A 181 -1.55 2.44 17.19
CA SER A 181 -2.42 1.39 17.75
C SER A 181 -3.69 1.15 16.93
N SER A 182 -4.18 2.16 16.19
CA SER A 182 -5.32 1.98 15.29
C SER A 182 -4.97 1.21 14.02
N SER A 183 -3.68 1.12 13.66
CA SER A 183 -3.24 0.38 12.47
C SER A 183 -3.49 -1.13 12.59
N SER A 184 -3.54 -1.68 13.80
CA SER A 184 -3.89 -3.09 14.01
C SER A 184 -5.35 -3.36 13.64
N GLU A 185 -6.28 -2.52 14.10
CA GLU A 185 -7.71 -2.62 13.78
C GLU A 185 -7.95 -2.43 12.27
N LYS A 186 -7.27 -1.47 11.65
CA LYS A 186 -7.32 -1.25 10.20
C LYS A 186 -6.81 -2.45 9.39
N LEU A 187 -5.76 -3.14 9.87
CA LEU A 187 -5.25 -4.35 9.22
C LEU A 187 -6.28 -5.49 9.31
N GLU A 188 -6.89 -5.67 10.48
CA GLU A 188 -7.96 -6.66 10.67
C GLU A 188 -9.16 -6.38 9.78
N GLU A 189 -9.64 -5.14 9.74
CA GLU A 189 -10.72 -4.70 8.85
C GLU A 189 -10.34 -4.94 7.38
N PHE A 190 -9.12 -4.57 6.97
CA PHE A 190 -8.63 -4.80 5.62
C PHE A 190 -8.73 -6.27 5.22
N ILE A 191 -8.25 -7.20 6.07
CA ILE A 191 -8.32 -8.64 5.80
C ILE A 191 -9.77 -9.11 5.70
N SER A 192 -10.65 -8.62 6.59
CA SER A 192 -12.06 -9.02 6.63
C SER A 192 -12.86 -8.62 5.38
N LEU A 193 -12.41 -7.59 4.66
CA LEU A 193 -13.06 -7.08 3.45
C LEU A 193 -12.57 -7.76 2.16
N LEU A 194 -11.55 -8.62 2.24
CA LEU A 194 -11.02 -9.31 1.07
C LEU A 194 -11.97 -10.43 0.60
N PRO A 195 -12.12 -10.63 -0.72
CA PRO A 195 -12.92 -11.74 -1.22
C PRO A 195 -12.23 -13.08 -0.91
N GLU A 196 -12.99 -14.15 -0.74
CA GLU A 196 -12.44 -15.50 -0.48
C GLU A 196 -11.50 -16.00 -1.59
N THR A 197 -11.62 -15.44 -2.80
CA THR A 197 -10.75 -15.70 -3.96
C THR A 197 -9.39 -15.01 -3.86
N ALA A 198 -9.16 -14.19 -2.84
CA ALA A 198 -7.90 -13.49 -2.68
C ALA A 198 -6.76 -14.40 -2.20
N VAL A 199 -5.56 -14.12 -2.72
CA VAL A 199 -4.29 -14.51 -2.13
C VAL A 199 -3.68 -13.31 -1.44
N VAL A 200 -3.49 -13.40 -0.14
CA VAL A 200 -2.87 -12.36 0.70
C VAL A 200 -1.37 -12.58 0.73
N VAL A 201 -0.63 -11.54 0.39
CA VAL A 201 0.83 -11.50 0.45
C VAL A 201 1.22 -10.39 1.42
N LEU A 202 1.99 -10.74 2.44
CA LEU A 202 2.36 -9.83 3.53
C LEU A 202 3.87 -9.84 3.71
N VAL A 203 4.44 -8.65 3.92
CA VAL A 203 5.82 -8.48 4.37
C VAL A 203 5.90 -7.48 5.52
N VAL A 204 6.75 -7.77 6.50
CA VAL A 204 7.11 -6.84 7.58
C VAL A 204 8.26 -5.94 7.13
N VAL A 205 8.21 -4.68 7.54
CA VAL A 205 9.27 -3.70 7.35
C VAL A 205 9.60 -3.07 8.70
N ASP A 206 10.87 -3.14 9.09
CA ASP A 206 11.41 -2.66 10.37
C ASP A 206 10.83 -3.40 11.59
N GLU A 207 9.57 -3.14 11.94
CA GLU A 207 8.94 -3.61 13.18
C GLU A 207 7.42 -3.71 13.00
N ALA A 208 6.80 -4.80 13.46
CA ALA A 208 5.36 -5.05 13.30
C ALA A 208 4.60 -5.36 14.59
N GLN A 209 5.27 -5.52 15.73
CA GLN A 209 4.72 -6.17 16.92
C GLN A 209 4.22 -5.19 17.99
N MET A 210 4.82 -4.01 18.11
CA MET A 210 4.65 -3.12 19.29
C MET A 210 3.19 -2.78 19.59
N CYS A 211 2.39 -2.51 18.57
CA CYS A 211 0.97 -2.20 18.69
C CYS A 211 0.08 -3.17 17.89
N LEU A 212 0.58 -4.36 17.57
CA LEU A 212 -0.23 -5.42 16.96
C LEU A 212 -1.08 -6.11 18.04
N SER A 213 -2.40 -5.93 17.98
CA SER A 213 -3.34 -6.45 18.98
C SER A 213 -3.42 -7.97 18.97
N LYS A 214 -3.89 -8.55 20.09
CA LYS A 214 -4.15 -10.01 20.18
C LYS A 214 -5.18 -10.45 19.16
N GLN A 215 -6.22 -9.64 18.94
CA GLN A 215 -7.31 -9.87 17.98
C GLN A 215 -6.77 -9.92 16.55
N THR A 216 -5.97 -8.95 16.15
CA THR A 216 -5.39 -8.90 14.79
C THR A 216 -4.40 -10.04 14.56
N ARG A 217 -3.62 -10.45 15.59
CA ARG A 217 -2.80 -11.68 15.49
C ARG A 217 -3.68 -12.91 15.25
N MET A 218 -4.77 -13.05 16.01
CA MET A 218 -5.70 -14.17 15.80
C MET A 218 -6.30 -14.14 14.39
N ALA A 219 -6.69 -12.97 13.87
CA ALA A 219 -7.17 -12.82 12.50
C ALA A 219 -6.10 -13.18 11.44
N LEU A 220 -4.83 -12.86 11.68
CA LEU A 220 -3.73 -13.31 10.83
C LEU A 220 -3.56 -14.83 10.89
N GLN A 221 -3.72 -15.43 12.08
CA GLN A 221 -3.64 -16.87 12.25
C GLN A 221 -4.77 -17.63 11.57
N THR A 222 -5.99 -17.10 11.55
CA THR A 222 -7.12 -17.74 10.83
C THR A 222 -6.89 -17.79 9.33
N ILE A 223 -6.11 -16.86 8.77
CA ILE A 223 -5.67 -16.89 7.37
C ILE A 223 -4.34 -17.62 7.17
N GLY A 224 -3.83 -18.35 8.16
CA GLY A 224 -2.67 -19.24 7.99
C GLY A 224 -1.32 -18.67 8.41
N ALA A 225 -1.26 -17.51 9.08
CA ALA A 225 -0.03 -16.96 9.65
C ALA A 225 0.40 -17.70 10.92
N ARG A 226 0.87 -18.95 10.82
CA ARG A 226 1.10 -19.83 12.00
C ARG A 226 2.27 -19.36 12.86
N SER A 227 3.27 -18.75 12.23
CA SER A 227 4.53 -18.34 12.85
C SER A 227 4.52 -16.86 13.26
N ILE A 228 3.43 -16.13 13.04
CA ILE A 228 3.31 -14.71 13.45
C ILE A 228 3.50 -14.51 14.97
N ARG A 229 3.18 -15.52 15.79
CA ARG A 229 3.43 -15.50 17.24
C ARG A 229 4.92 -15.57 17.60
N GLN A 230 5.74 -16.09 16.69
CA GLN A 230 7.19 -16.21 16.87
C GLN A 230 7.93 -14.96 16.37
N CYS A 231 7.24 -14.08 15.63
CA CYS A 231 7.80 -12.81 15.17
C CYS A 231 8.00 -11.88 16.38
N LYS A 232 9.25 -11.61 16.72
CA LYS A 232 9.65 -10.72 17.82
C LYS A 232 9.88 -9.30 17.33
N TYR A 233 10.22 -8.43 18.28
CA TYR A 233 10.57 -7.04 18.02
C TYR A 233 11.67 -6.95 16.95
N ARG A 234 11.34 -6.25 15.87
CA ARG A 234 12.20 -5.98 14.70
C ARG A 234 12.58 -7.16 13.81
N ASP A 235 11.88 -8.28 13.96
CA ASP A 235 12.06 -9.42 13.07
C ASP A 235 11.54 -9.12 11.64
N GLY A 236 12.14 -9.80 10.66
CA GLY A 236 11.56 -9.95 9.33
C GLY A 236 10.54 -11.09 9.32
N TYR A 237 9.38 -10.86 8.70
CA TYR A 237 8.34 -11.87 8.52
C TYR A 237 7.59 -11.66 7.21
N ALA A 238 7.45 -12.72 6.43
CA ALA A 238 6.72 -12.76 5.18
C ALA A 238 5.70 -13.92 5.18
N LEU A 239 4.55 -13.69 4.56
CA LEU A 239 3.47 -14.66 4.43
C LEU A 239 2.87 -14.55 3.02
N ILE A 240 2.59 -15.68 2.39
CA ILE A 240 1.70 -15.79 1.24
C ILE A 240 0.63 -16.81 1.59
N THR A 241 -0.65 -16.43 1.52
CA THR A 241 -1.76 -17.31 1.89
C THR A 241 -2.98 -17.14 0.98
N PRO A 242 -3.50 -18.22 0.37
CA PRO A 242 -4.80 -18.18 -0.29
C PRO A 242 -5.92 -18.24 0.75
N LEU A 243 -6.80 -17.24 0.78
CA LEU A 243 -7.88 -17.14 1.79
C LEU A 243 -8.84 -18.34 1.75
N ARG A 244 -9.12 -18.86 0.55
CA ARG A 244 -9.93 -20.07 0.37
C ARG A 244 -9.30 -21.33 0.99
N ASN A 245 -7.97 -21.38 1.08
CA ASN A 245 -7.27 -22.55 1.61
C ASN A 245 -6.02 -22.17 2.43
N PRO A 246 -6.20 -21.59 3.64
CA PRO A 246 -5.10 -21.11 4.47
C PRO A 246 -4.06 -22.17 4.85
N GLU A 247 -4.39 -23.46 4.72
CA GLU A 247 -3.48 -24.58 4.93
C GLU A 247 -2.30 -24.61 3.94
N LEU A 248 -2.45 -23.92 2.79
CA LEU A 248 -1.41 -23.77 1.78
C LEU A 248 -0.51 -22.56 2.03
N ALA A 249 -0.66 -21.86 3.15
CA ALA A 249 0.16 -20.72 3.49
C ALA A 249 1.65 -21.06 3.49
N VAL A 250 2.45 -20.16 2.92
CA VAL A 250 3.90 -20.22 2.93
C VAL A 250 4.41 -19.03 3.72
N GLU A 251 5.26 -19.31 4.70
CA GLU A 251 5.81 -18.32 5.62
C GLU A 251 7.34 -18.29 5.54
N ALA A 252 7.91 -17.12 5.80
CA ALA A 252 9.33 -16.98 6.05
C ALA A 252 9.56 -16.01 7.20
N HIS A 253 10.45 -16.37 8.11
CA HIS A 253 10.79 -15.57 9.29
C HIS A 253 12.31 -15.42 9.38
N GLN A 254 12.76 -14.26 9.85
CA GLN A 254 14.15 -13.94 10.10
C GLN A 254 14.25 -13.12 11.37
N SER A 255 14.88 -13.67 12.41
CA SER A 255 15.08 -12.95 13.65
C SER A 255 16.00 -11.74 13.45
N ALA A 256 15.69 -10.63 14.14
CA ALA A 256 16.53 -9.44 14.20
C ALA A 256 17.97 -9.78 14.61
N GLU A 257 18.18 -10.71 15.53
CA GLU A 257 19.51 -11.12 16.02
C GLU A 257 20.39 -11.71 14.90
N ASN A 258 19.78 -12.41 13.94
CA ASN A 258 20.48 -13.02 12.82
C ASN A 258 20.67 -12.05 11.65
N GLY A 259 19.94 -10.91 11.64
CA GLY A 259 19.98 -9.90 10.59
C GLY A 259 19.51 -10.40 9.22
N GLY A 260 19.66 -9.55 8.20
CA GLY A 260 19.37 -9.90 6.80
C GLY A 260 17.88 -10.03 6.44
N LEU A 261 17.63 -10.23 5.15
CA LEU A 261 16.29 -10.49 4.61
C LEU A 261 15.79 -11.87 5.04
N THR A 262 14.47 -12.03 5.10
CA THR A 262 13.90 -13.38 5.13
C THR A 262 14.30 -14.16 3.89
N LYS A 263 14.34 -15.50 4.01
CA LYS A 263 14.27 -16.34 2.82
C LYS A 263 13.01 -15.97 2.02
N PRO A 264 13.04 -16.06 0.68
CA PRO A 264 11.83 -15.84 -0.11
C PRO A 264 10.76 -16.88 0.23
N ALA A 265 9.57 -16.41 0.61
CA ALA A 265 8.36 -17.21 0.54
C ALA A 265 7.89 -17.20 -0.92
N THR A 266 7.60 -18.36 -1.50
CA THR A 266 7.18 -18.46 -2.91
C THR A 266 5.92 -19.31 -3.03
N PHE A 267 4.96 -18.82 -3.81
CA PHE A 267 3.69 -19.49 -4.07
C PHE A 267 3.33 -19.34 -5.55
N THR A 268 2.94 -20.42 -6.21
CA THR A 268 2.47 -20.39 -7.60
C THR A 268 0.99 -20.71 -7.64
N LEU A 269 0.22 -19.81 -8.26
CA LEU A 269 -1.20 -20.01 -8.52
C LEU A 269 -1.47 -19.95 -10.02
N PHE A 270 -2.63 -20.47 -10.42
CA PHE A 270 -3.12 -20.35 -11.79
C PHE A 270 -4.28 -19.36 -11.76
N MET A 271 -4.10 -18.21 -12.41
CA MET A 271 -5.22 -17.30 -12.67
C MET A 271 -5.89 -17.76 -13.95
N GLU A 272 -7.21 -17.65 -14.01
CA GLU A 272 -7.93 -17.85 -15.26
C GLU A 272 -7.42 -16.81 -16.27
N GLU A 273 -6.89 -17.27 -17.39
CA GLU A 273 -6.49 -16.38 -18.47
C GLU A 273 -7.78 -15.76 -19.00
N GLU A 274 -7.82 -14.43 -19.13
CA GLU A 274 -8.91 -13.78 -19.83
C GLU A 274 -9.01 -14.46 -21.20
N VAL A 275 -10.08 -15.23 -21.45
CA VAL A 275 -10.28 -15.84 -22.76
C VAL A 275 -10.28 -14.66 -23.72
N PRO A 276 -9.27 -14.51 -24.59
CA PRO A 276 -9.21 -13.35 -25.47
C PRO A 276 -10.50 -13.42 -26.26
N ALA A 277 -11.34 -12.39 -26.11
CA ALA A 277 -12.66 -12.33 -26.71
C ALA A 277 -12.50 -12.23 -28.24
N THR A 278 -12.22 -13.37 -28.87
CA THR A 278 -12.10 -13.56 -30.31
C THR A 278 -12.40 -15.02 -30.63
N LEU A 279 -13.70 -15.31 -30.76
CA LEU A 279 -14.30 -16.16 -31.81
C LEU A 279 -15.80 -16.40 -31.54
N VAL A 280 -16.51 -15.37 -31.07
CA VAL A 280 -17.92 -15.20 -31.45
C VAL A 280 -17.91 -14.11 -32.50
N ASP A 281 -18.07 -14.52 -33.75
CA ASP A 281 -18.27 -13.65 -34.89
C ASP A 281 -19.36 -12.59 -34.53
N GLY A 282 -18.96 -11.32 -34.44
CA GLY A 282 -19.89 -10.19 -34.52
C GLY A 282 -20.58 -9.67 -33.25
N ALA A 283 -20.03 -9.84 -32.03
CA ALA A 283 -20.59 -9.17 -30.83
C ALA A 283 -19.59 -8.21 -30.17
N LEU A 284 -19.84 -6.92 -30.40
CA LEU A 284 -19.24 -5.70 -29.84
C LEU A 284 -18.41 -5.90 -28.55
N MET A 285 -17.11 -5.63 -28.66
CA MET A 285 -16.37 -4.94 -27.59
C MET A 285 -17.21 -3.75 -27.12
N PRO A 286 -17.30 -3.43 -25.81
CA PRO A 286 -17.91 -2.19 -25.39
C PRO A 286 -17.26 -1.06 -26.19
N ALA A 287 -18.09 -0.35 -26.96
CA ALA A 287 -17.66 0.46 -28.09
C ALA A 287 -16.42 1.30 -27.79
N ALA A 288 -15.42 1.19 -28.67
CA ALA A 288 -14.27 2.10 -28.73
C ALA A 288 -14.69 3.59 -28.84
N ASP A 289 -15.97 3.86 -29.11
CA ASP A 289 -16.59 5.16 -29.28
C ASP A 289 -17.28 5.72 -28.00
N GLY A 290 -17.15 5.07 -26.84
CA GLY A 290 -17.69 5.59 -25.58
C GLY A 290 -16.84 6.72 -24.96
N PRO A 291 -17.36 7.45 -23.96
CA PRO A 291 -16.54 8.37 -23.17
C PRO A 291 -15.47 7.61 -22.38
N ARG A 292 -14.24 8.15 -22.30
CA ARG A 292 -13.16 7.55 -21.47
C ARG A 292 -13.45 7.79 -20.00
N ARG A 293 -13.25 6.78 -19.16
CA ARG A 293 -13.42 6.91 -17.71
C ARG A 293 -12.05 6.96 -17.05
N ILE A 294 -11.76 8.06 -16.36
CA ILE A 294 -10.49 8.23 -15.66
C ILE A 294 -10.76 8.48 -14.19
N LYS A 295 -10.11 7.72 -13.31
CA LYS A 295 -10.13 7.93 -11.86
C LYS A 295 -8.72 8.02 -11.34
N ALA A 296 -8.45 8.91 -10.39
CA ALA A 296 -7.17 8.94 -9.71
C ALA A 296 -7.33 9.22 -8.22
N ARG A 297 -6.44 8.66 -7.41
CA ARG A 297 -6.24 9.05 -6.01
C ARG A 297 -4.78 8.96 -5.63
N SER A 298 -4.42 9.66 -4.56
CA SER A 298 -3.06 9.74 -4.03
C SER A 298 -3.09 9.46 -2.54
N ALA A 299 -2.01 8.90 -2.03
CA ALA A 299 -1.74 8.71 -0.63
C ALA A 299 -0.36 9.29 -0.30
N GLY A 300 -0.37 10.27 0.59
CA GLY A 300 0.80 10.97 1.08
C GLY A 300 1.69 10.09 1.95
N HIS A 301 2.67 10.71 2.60
CA HIS A 301 3.72 9.99 3.32
C HIS A 301 3.19 9.00 4.37
N TYR A 302 2.25 9.45 5.18
CA TYR A 302 1.67 8.66 6.29
C TYR A 302 0.43 7.86 5.88
N ALA A 303 -0.11 8.06 4.67
CA ALA A 303 -1.25 7.32 4.15
C ALA A 303 -0.84 6.08 3.32
N GLY A 304 0.40 5.61 3.47
CA GLY A 304 0.93 4.44 2.75
C GLY A 304 1.74 4.75 1.49
N SER A 305 2.02 6.03 1.18
CA SER A 305 2.92 6.45 0.10
C SER A 305 2.66 5.75 -1.24
N PHE A 306 1.44 5.89 -1.78
CA PHE A 306 1.05 5.33 -3.07
C PHE A 306 0.18 6.28 -3.87
N ALA A 307 -0.06 5.98 -5.15
CA ALA A 307 -1.13 6.57 -5.93
C ALA A 307 -1.71 5.54 -6.88
N GLU A 308 -2.97 5.73 -7.27
CA GLU A 308 -3.67 4.86 -8.19
C GLU A 308 -4.32 5.68 -9.29
N LEU A 309 -4.26 5.15 -10.51
CA LEU A 309 -4.90 5.67 -11.70
C LEU A 309 -5.70 4.54 -12.32
N VAL A 310 -6.98 4.78 -12.63
CA VAL A 310 -7.81 3.86 -13.40
C VAL A 310 -8.18 4.54 -14.71
N VAL A 311 -7.83 3.97 -15.85
CA VAL A 311 -8.22 4.45 -17.18
C VAL A 311 -8.98 3.34 -17.89
N ASP A 312 -10.23 3.58 -18.24
CA ASP A 312 -11.10 2.62 -18.94
C ASP A 312 -11.18 1.24 -18.26
N GLY A 313 -11.05 1.23 -16.92
CA GLY A 313 -11.08 0.03 -16.08
C GLY A 313 -9.73 -0.66 -15.87
N GLU A 314 -8.67 -0.19 -16.52
CA GLU A 314 -7.29 -0.63 -16.28
C GLU A 314 -6.67 0.18 -15.15
N THR A 315 -6.06 -0.48 -14.17
CA THR A 315 -5.52 0.16 -12.97
C THR A 315 -4.00 0.16 -13.00
N GLU A 316 -3.42 1.33 -12.78
CA GLU A 316 -2.00 1.59 -12.61
C GLU A 316 -1.74 2.11 -11.20
N ARG A 317 -0.72 1.58 -10.53
CA ARG A 317 -0.36 1.98 -9.17
C ARG A 317 1.09 2.43 -9.10
N PHE A 318 1.31 3.53 -8.40
CA PHE A 318 2.60 4.18 -8.22
C PHE A 318 3.02 4.14 -6.76
N THR A 319 4.23 3.69 -6.46
CA THR A 319 4.79 3.65 -5.09
C THR A 319 6.09 4.44 -4.95
N GLU A 320 6.70 4.86 -6.07
CA GLU A 320 7.88 5.71 -6.03
C GLU A 320 7.53 7.14 -5.59
N GLN A 321 8.23 7.66 -4.59
CA GLN A 321 7.95 9.00 -4.04
C GLN A 321 8.18 10.13 -5.06
N GLY A 322 7.34 11.15 -5.03
CA GLY A 322 7.42 12.31 -5.92
C GLY A 322 6.09 12.58 -6.63
N LEU A 323 6.18 13.15 -7.83
CA LEU A 323 5.03 13.39 -8.70
C LEU A 323 5.05 12.40 -9.86
N HIS A 324 3.90 11.77 -10.10
CA HIS A 324 3.63 11.00 -11.32
C HIS A 324 2.70 11.81 -12.18
N VAL A 325 3.10 12.04 -13.43
CA VAL A 325 2.32 12.78 -14.42
C VAL A 325 1.97 11.83 -15.54
N ILE A 326 0.67 11.69 -15.80
CA ILE A 326 0.14 10.79 -16.81
C ILE A 326 -0.60 11.62 -17.84
N VAL A 327 -0.13 11.53 -19.09
CA VAL A 327 -0.78 12.12 -20.24
C VAL A 327 -1.68 11.07 -20.87
N VAL A 328 -2.99 11.35 -20.88
CA VAL A 328 -3.99 10.44 -21.43
C VAL A 328 -4.34 10.90 -22.84
N PRO A 329 -3.96 10.13 -23.89
CA PRO A 329 -4.27 10.47 -25.26
C PRO A 329 -5.77 10.34 -25.56
N LYS A 330 -6.25 11.11 -26.54
CA LYS A 330 -7.61 10.96 -27.07
C LYS A 330 -7.79 9.61 -27.78
N ASP A 331 -6.79 9.19 -28.54
CA ASP A 331 -6.75 7.89 -29.19
C ASP A 331 -6.46 6.79 -28.16
N ARG A 332 -7.43 5.88 -27.97
CA ARG A 332 -7.33 4.75 -27.02
C ARG A 332 -6.27 3.74 -27.42
N GLN A 333 -5.86 3.71 -28.69
CA GLN A 333 -4.80 2.80 -29.17
C GLN A 333 -3.40 3.32 -28.83
N LYS A 334 -3.26 4.60 -28.48
CA LYS A 334 -1.99 5.15 -28.03
C LYS A 334 -1.79 4.83 -26.55
N PRO A 335 -0.60 4.36 -26.14
CA PRO A 335 -0.32 4.08 -24.74
C PRO A 335 -0.37 5.36 -23.90
N LEU A 336 -0.66 5.20 -22.61
CA LEU A 336 -0.52 6.28 -21.63
C LEU A 336 0.95 6.70 -21.57
N ASN A 337 1.23 8.00 -21.59
CA ASN A 337 2.59 8.50 -21.36
C ASN A 337 2.71 8.86 -19.88
N MET A 338 3.33 7.96 -19.12
CA MET A 338 3.50 8.05 -17.67
C MET A 338 4.95 8.42 -17.33
N LEU A 339 5.12 9.50 -16.59
CA LEU A 339 6.44 9.98 -16.19
C LEU A 339 6.49 10.24 -14.69
N HIS A 340 7.55 9.76 -14.08
CA HIS A 340 7.87 9.98 -12.67
C HIS A 340 8.92 11.08 -12.53
N PHE A 341 8.68 11.97 -11.56
CA PHE A 341 9.56 13.07 -11.19
C PHE A 341 9.88 12.99 -9.70
N ARG A 342 11.15 12.82 -9.36
CA ARG A 342 11.63 12.71 -7.97
C ARG A 342 11.76 14.09 -7.33
N THR A 343 10.68 14.86 -7.31
CA THR A 343 10.58 16.22 -6.73
C THR A 343 10.80 16.26 -5.21
N HIS A 344 11.08 15.12 -4.59
CA HIS A 344 11.47 14.99 -3.19
C HIS A 344 13.00 14.95 -3.00
N GLN A 345 13.76 14.62 -4.05
CA GLN A 345 15.21 14.40 -4.00
C GLN A 345 15.98 15.63 -4.47
N THR A 346 15.65 16.16 -5.65
CA THR A 346 16.45 17.22 -6.31
C THR A 346 15.56 18.28 -6.96
N GLU A 347 16.06 19.52 -7.07
CA GLU A 347 15.40 20.60 -7.80
C GLU A 347 15.51 20.42 -9.32
N THR A 348 16.50 19.66 -9.80
CA THR A 348 16.63 19.29 -11.22
C THR A 348 15.38 18.55 -11.73
N GLU A 349 14.81 17.68 -10.90
CA GLU A 349 13.57 16.96 -11.22
C GLU A 349 12.36 17.92 -11.32
N SER A 350 12.33 18.98 -10.51
CA SER A 350 11.33 20.05 -10.62
C SER A 350 11.51 20.85 -11.92
N ALA A 351 12.74 21.12 -12.35
CA ALA A 351 13.00 21.76 -13.64
C ALA A 351 12.58 20.87 -14.82
N ARG A 352 12.87 19.56 -14.75
CA ARG A 352 12.44 18.58 -15.74
C ARG A 352 10.91 18.50 -15.83
N LEU A 353 10.22 18.57 -14.70
CA LEU A 353 8.75 18.60 -14.65
C LEU A 353 8.18 19.86 -15.32
N VAL A 354 8.75 21.04 -15.04
CA VAL A 354 8.35 22.29 -15.70
C VAL A 354 8.53 22.20 -17.21
N GLN A 355 9.69 21.71 -17.67
CA GLN A 355 9.96 21.49 -19.09
C GLN A 355 8.92 20.56 -19.70
N PHE A 356 8.65 19.41 -19.06
CA PHE A 356 7.68 18.44 -19.54
C PHE A 356 6.27 19.05 -19.67
N ILE A 357 5.77 19.75 -18.64
CA ILE A 357 4.47 20.42 -18.69
C ILE A 357 4.42 21.45 -19.84
N ASN A 358 5.50 22.19 -20.05
CA ASN A 358 5.60 23.17 -21.15
C ASN A 358 5.62 22.53 -22.53
N GLU A 359 6.15 21.31 -22.67
CA GLU A 359 6.14 20.54 -23.92
C GLU A 359 4.77 19.92 -24.19
N GLN A 360 4.08 19.42 -23.16
CA GLN A 360 2.77 18.77 -23.31
C GLN A 360 1.63 19.78 -23.52
N LEU A 361 1.68 20.94 -22.86
CA LEU A 361 0.56 21.88 -22.90
C LEU A 361 0.24 22.40 -24.31
N PRO A 362 1.18 22.82 -25.16
CA PRO A 362 0.84 23.30 -26.51
C PRO A 362 0.12 22.26 -27.39
N LEU A 363 0.30 20.98 -27.11
CA LEU A 363 -0.25 19.88 -27.91
C LEU A 363 -1.79 19.79 -27.84
N HIS A 364 -2.46 20.45 -26.89
CA HIS A 364 -3.93 20.40 -26.80
C HIS A 364 -4.66 20.96 -28.04
N LYS A 365 -3.97 21.74 -28.88
CA LYS A 365 -4.54 22.31 -30.11
C LYS A 365 -4.37 21.40 -31.33
N GLU A 366 -3.62 20.31 -31.20
CA GLU A 366 -3.38 19.38 -32.29
C GLU A 366 -4.51 18.35 -32.38
N LYS A 367 -4.72 17.79 -33.57
CA LYS A 367 -5.76 16.77 -33.81
C LYS A 367 -5.57 15.54 -32.90
N ASP A 368 -4.32 15.27 -32.52
CA ASP A 368 -3.89 14.16 -31.67
C ASP A 368 -3.60 14.58 -30.22
N ALA A 369 -4.13 15.74 -29.81
CA ALA A 369 -4.02 16.30 -28.48
C ALA A 369 -4.30 15.28 -27.36
N PRO A 370 -3.57 15.37 -26.24
CA PRO A 370 -3.97 14.66 -25.04
C PRO A 370 -5.34 15.16 -24.56
N ILE A 371 -6.21 14.23 -24.17
CA ILE A 371 -7.54 14.57 -23.68
C ILE A 371 -7.49 14.98 -22.20
N ALA A 372 -6.53 14.45 -21.44
CA ALA A 372 -6.29 14.83 -20.05
C ALA A 372 -4.83 14.72 -19.61
N LEU A 373 -4.49 15.51 -18.60
CA LEU A 373 -3.30 15.39 -17.75
C LEU A 373 -3.74 14.98 -16.35
N VAL A 374 -3.23 13.86 -15.86
CA VAL A 374 -3.39 13.43 -14.47
C VAL A 374 -2.07 13.67 -13.74
N VAL A 375 -2.12 14.25 -12.55
CA VAL A 375 -0.98 14.38 -11.66
C VAL A 375 -1.34 13.79 -10.31
N VAL A 376 -0.56 12.82 -9.86
CA VAL A 376 -0.72 12.21 -8.54
C VAL A 376 0.58 12.29 -7.76
N ALA A 377 0.46 12.63 -6.48
CA ALA A 377 1.56 12.65 -5.54
C ALA A 377 1.71 11.29 -4.88
N VAL A 378 2.94 10.88 -4.62
CA VAL A 378 3.24 9.67 -3.86
C VAL A 378 4.21 10.05 -2.76
N GLY A 379 3.81 9.83 -1.50
CA GLY A 379 4.64 10.15 -0.35
C GLY A 379 4.86 11.66 -0.14
N ASP A 380 6.11 12.12 -0.19
CA ASP A 380 6.48 13.53 0.01
C ASP A 380 6.79 14.20 -1.33
N MET A 381 5.84 14.90 -1.95
CA MET A 381 6.09 15.58 -3.24
C MET A 381 6.73 16.97 -3.11
N VAL A 382 6.72 17.57 -1.91
CA VAL A 382 6.88 19.02 -1.73
C VAL A 382 8.31 19.42 -1.35
N ARG A 383 9.12 18.47 -0.86
CA ARG A 383 10.46 18.78 -0.30
C ARG A 383 11.38 19.55 -1.25
N ARG A 384 11.32 19.30 -2.56
CA ARG A 384 12.11 20.01 -3.59
C ARG A 384 11.23 20.55 -4.73
N ILE A 385 9.93 20.73 -4.49
CA ILE A 385 9.06 21.38 -5.47
C ILE A 385 9.41 22.87 -5.56
N THR A 386 9.68 23.38 -6.76
CA THR A 386 10.05 24.79 -6.94
C THR A 386 8.81 25.65 -7.16
N PRO A 387 8.88 26.98 -6.91
CA PRO A 387 7.79 27.90 -7.23
C PRO A 387 7.37 27.85 -8.70
N ASN A 388 8.29 27.50 -9.61
CA ASN A 388 7.98 27.33 -11.03
C ASN A 388 7.06 26.12 -11.26
N VAL A 389 7.30 24.97 -10.61
CA VAL A 389 6.37 23.83 -10.70
C VAL A 389 4.98 24.23 -10.20
N ILE A 390 4.88 24.92 -9.05
CA ILE A 390 3.60 25.39 -8.51
C ILE A 390 2.91 26.33 -9.49
N LYS A 391 3.65 27.27 -10.10
CA LYS A 391 3.15 28.19 -11.12
C LYS A 391 2.62 27.43 -12.35
N GLU A 392 3.35 26.44 -12.84
CA GLU A 392 2.95 25.66 -14.01
C GLU A 392 1.72 24.78 -13.73
N LEU A 393 1.67 24.11 -12.57
CA LEU A 393 0.48 23.32 -12.18
C LEU A 393 -0.75 24.22 -11.97
N LYS A 394 -0.57 25.45 -11.46
CA LYS A 394 -1.63 26.48 -11.45
C LYS A 394 -2.05 26.91 -12.86
N ARG A 395 -1.10 27.02 -13.79
CA ARG A 395 -1.38 27.34 -15.21
C ARG A 395 -2.15 26.21 -15.90
N VAL A 396 -1.90 24.95 -15.54
CA VAL A 396 -2.70 23.79 -15.98
C VAL A 396 -4.12 23.85 -15.39
N GLY A 397 -4.28 24.35 -14.16
CA GLY A 397 -5.59 24.63 -13.57
C GLY A 397 -5.74 24.24 -12.10
N SER A 398 -4.69 23.72 -11.45
CA SER A 398 -4.76 23.39 -10.02
C SER A 398 -4.94 24.63 -9.17
N ARG A 399 -5.81 24.54 -8.17
CA ARG A 399 -5.99 25.57 -7.13
C ARG A 399 -5.43 25.11 -5.80
N LEU A 400 -5.38 23.80 -5.56
CA LEU A 400 -4.92 23.21 -4.30
C LEU A 400 -3.40 22.99 -4.23
N VAL A 401 -2.67 22.95 -5.35
CA VAL A 401 -1.21 22.67 -5.34
C VAL A 401 -0.40 23.61 -4.45
N GLY A 402 -0.84 24.87 -4.29
CA GLY A 402 -0.15 25.84 -3.42
C GLY A 402 -0.38 25.61 -1.92
N SER A 403 -1.33 24.75 -1.55
CA SER A 403 -1.68 24.40 -0.18
C SER A 403 -1.13 23.04 0.25
N VAL A 404 -0.57 22.25 -0.67
CA VAL A 404 0.02 20.95 -0.38
C VAL A 404 1.31 21.16 0.41
N VAL A 405 1.40 20.56 1.60
CA VAL A 405 2.59 20.56 2.44
C VAL A 405 3.19 19.17 2.55
N ARG A 406 4.35 19.08 3.21
CA ARG A 406 5.14 17.86 3.31
C ARG A 406 4.30 16.68 3.81
N GLY A 407 4.26 15.62 3.01
CA GLY A 407 3.59 14.36 3.33
C GLY A 407 2.08 14.33 3.04
N ASP A 408 1.50 15.42 2.55
CA ASP A 408 0.09 15.45 2.16
C ASP A 408 -0.19 14.55 0.94
N SER A 409 -1.41 14.06 0.86
CA SER A 409 -1.95 13.36 -0.32
C SER A 409 -2.47 14.40 -1.33
N PHE A 410 -2.14 14.25 -2.62
CA PHE A 410 -2.59 15.18 -3.67
C PHE A 410 -2.82 14.48 -5.00
N ALA A 411 -4.01 14.64 -5.56
CA ALA A 411 -4.36 14.19 -6.91
C ALA A 411 -5.06 15.32 -7.66
N MET A 412 -4.68 15.54 -8.91
CA MET A 412 -5.38 16.43 -9.83
C MET A 412 -5.52 15.80 -11.20
N MET A 413 -6.58 16.19 -11.91
CA MET A 413 -6.86 15.77 -13.27
C MET A 413 -7.44 16.95 -14.03
N THR A 414 -6.81 17.29 -15.14
CA THR A 414 -7.21 18.39 -16.01
C THR A 414 -7.52 17.86 -17.39
N ARG A 415 -8.69 18.18 -17.94
CA ARG A 415 -9.00 17.96 -19.35
C ARG A 415 -8.65 19.15 -20.22
N PHE A 416 -8.25 18.87 -21.47
CA PHE A 416 -7.88 19.89 -22.44
C PHE A 416 -8.85 20.00 -23.63
N ASP A 417 -10.09 19.55 -23.45
CA ASP A 417 -11.16 19.75 -24.43
C ASP A 417 -11.64 21.22 -24.48
N ASP A 418 -12.70 21.49 -25.26
CA ASP A 418 -13.28 22.83 -25.43
C ASP A 418 -13.75 23.48 -24.13
N THR A 419 -13.89 22.71 -23.05
CA THR A 419 -14.30 23.21 -21.73
C THR A 419 -13.29 22.78 -20.66
N PRO A 420 -12.10 23.41 -20.60
CA PRO A 420 -11.04 23.04 -19.67
C PRO A 420 -11.59 22.95 -18.23
N MET A 421 -11.42 21.79 -17.63
CA MET A 421 -11.91 21.49 -16.29
C MET A 421 -10.80 20.79 -15.52
N THR A 422 -10.60 21.24 -14.28
CA THR A 422 -9.68 20.59 -13.35
C THR A 422 -10.47 20.06 -12.16
N LEU A 423 -10.27 18.78 -11.87
CA LEU A 423 -10.70 18.11 -10.65
C LEU A 423 -9.49 17.88 -9.77
N GLU A 424 -9.60 18.15 -8.49
CA GLU A 424 -8.50 17.98 -7.54
C GLU A 424 -9.02 17.48 -6.19
N ALA A 425 -8.15 16.75 -5.51
CA ALA A 425 -8.35 16.28 -4.15
C ALA A 425 -7.04 16.41 -3.39
N HIS A 426 -7.16 16.79 -2.12
CA HIS A 426 -6.06 17.00 -1.19
C HIS A 426 -6.50 16.47 0.17
N VAL A 427 -5.59 15.81 0.87
CA VAL A 427 -5.78 15.38 2.25
C VAL A 427 -4.51 15.71 3.02
N SER A 428 -4.67 16.38 4.15
CA SER A 428 -3.55 16.68 5.03
C SER A 428 -2.92 15.40 5.56
N SER A 429 -1.59 15.39 5.61
CA SER A 429 -0.76 14.37 6.22
C SER A 429 -1.18 13.95 7.63
N HIS A 430 -1.85 14.81 8.39
CA HIS A 430 -2.32 14.50 9.74
C HIS A 430 -3.55 13.59 9.81
N LEU A 431 -4.21 13.31 8.67
CA LEU A 431 -5.41 12.49 8.62
C LEU A 431 -5.12 11.02 8.25
N ASP A 432 -3.86 10.68 7.92
CA ASP A 432 -3.41 9.33 7.55
C ASP A 432 -4.30 8.62 6.52
N ALA A 433 -4.90 9.41 5.61
CA ALA A 433 -5.87 8.95 4.64
C ALA A 433 -5.46 9.32 3.20
N PRO A 434 -5.76 8.44 2.22
CA PRO A 434 -5.62 8.80 0.83
C PRO A 434 -6.65 9.87 0.46
N THR A 435 -6.42 10.56 -0.66
CA THR A 435 -7.44 11.43 -1.24
C THR A 435 -8.68 10.64 -1.61
N ARG A 436 -9.84 11.30 -1.58
CA ARG A 436 -10.99 10.81 -2.35
C ARG A 436 -10.60 10.62 -3.82
N TRP A 437 -11.31 9.75 -4.52
CA TRP A 437 -11.17 9.63 -5.97
C TRP A 437 -11.56 10.94 -6.66
N VAL A 438 -10.72 11.39 -7.59
CA VAL A 438 -11.11 12.35 -8.63
C VAL A 438 -11.50 11.54 -9.86
N GLU A 439 -12.70 11.75 -10.39
CA GLU A 439 -13.27 10.97 -11.49
C GLU A 439 -13.71 11.91 -12.62
N MET A 440 -13.33 11.57 -13.86
CA MET A 440 -13.70 12.32 -15.05
C MET A 440 -14.18 11.38 -16.14
N MET A 441 -15.21 11.84 -16.86
CA MET A 441 -15.76 11.22 -18.06
C MET A 441 -15.39 12.13 -19.23
N LEU A 442 -14.67 11.61 -20.23
CA LEU A 442 -14.12 12.39 -21.34
C LEU A 442 -14.67 11.98 -22.69
#